data_AF-A0A7X0XAV9-F1
#
_entry.id   AF-A0A7X0XAV9-F1
#
_cell.length_a   1.000
_cell.length_b   1.000
_cell.length_c   1.000
_cell.angle_alpha   90.00
_cell.angle_beta   90.00
_cell.angle_gamma   90.00
#
_symmetry.space_group_name_H-M   'P 1'
#
loop_
_entity.id
_entity.type
_entity.pdbx_description
1 polymer ?
#
loop_
_entity_poly.entity_id
_entity_poly.type
_entity_poly.pdbx_seq_one_letter_code
_entity_poly.pdbx_strand_id
1 'polypeptide(L)'
;MLNFEILFHLDKKFLREVKLSRKLLERSDYCSISYLSKQLDCTEKTTRAALQILTSDLPPDWKLRHSKNVGVFLEKPLNSTNDTLFSYLAENTLTFQIIYHLYEEKYERVADLADDLFISVPLLYKYLTHLEEELIKSDIYLNKKPLQLEGNENNIRMFYYSFILNTNSAQEYLKSYDDFSANVIKKDVSDLMLSILINRLVHSHFITEPINLLISDNNFLCATLLSEKLHTDFHVTLSQEELTWIAFSLFEQNQPGNDGNHLLTQHADFKALLAKLSNLASLNLEKDETFKQILANQIVYANPTNTLAVMTSKNIVLEAYFEEH
;
A
#
# COMPACT_ATOMS: atom_id res chain seq x y z
N MET A 1 -3.25 -14.68 -4.24
CA MET A 1 -3.06 -13.82 -3.07
C MET A 1 -2.07 -14.49 -2.14
N LEU A 2 -0.99 -13.81 -1.75
CA LEU A 2 0.04 -14.35 -0.85
C LEU A 2 -0.62 -14.75 0.49
N ASN A 3 -0.34 -15.95 0.99
CA ASN A 3 -0.80 -16.34 2.32
C ASN A 3 0.09 -15.66 3.37
N PHE A 4 -0.32 -14.51 3.91
CA PHE A 4 0.51 -13.70 4.81
C PHE A 4 1.06 -14.46 6.00
N GLU A 5 0.34 -15.42 6.56
CA GLU A 5 0.83 -16.24 7.69
C GLU A 5 2.13 -16.99 7.38
N ILE A 6 2.38 -17.33 6.10
CA ILE A 6 3.58 -18.07 5.71
C ILE A 6 4.85 -17.26 5.92
N LEU A 7 4.78 -15.91 5.83
CA LEU A 7 5.91 -15.02 6.08
C LEU A 7 6.36 -15.09 7.55
N PHE A 8 5.44 -15.37 8.45
CA PHE A 8 5.68 -15.41 9.90
C PHE A 8 6.09 -16.82 10.39
N HIS A 9 6.50 -17.73 9.50
CA HIS A 9 6.88 -19.11 9.84
C HIS A 9 7.88 -19.20 11.01
N LEU A 10 8.82 -18.26 11.07
CA LEU A 10 9.85 -18.21 12.11
C LEU A 10 9.34 -17.60 13.42
N ASP A 11 8.27 -16.81 13.39
CA ASP A 11 7.64 -16.19 14.56
C ASP A 11 6.65 -17.15 15.25
N LYS A 12 7.19 -18.28 15.74
CA LYS A 12 6.41 -19.38 16.33
C LYS A 12 5.52 -18.95 17.50
N LYS A 13 5.94 -17.94 18.26
CA LYS A 13 5.16 -17.35 19.37
C LYS A 13 3.87 -16.74 18.82
N PHE A 14 4.02 -15.80 17.89
CA PHE A 14 2.92 -15.12 17.19
C PHE A 14 1.96 -16.12 16.54
N LEU A 15 2.47 -17.08 15.76
CA LEU A 15 1.62 -18.09 15.09
C LEU A 15 0.78 -18.90 16.09
N ARG A 16 1.32 -19.18 17.29
CA ARG A 16 0.57 -19.86 18.34
C ARG A 16 -0.52 -18.97 18.94
N GLU A 17 -0.24 -17.69 19.15
CA GLU A 17 -1.20 -16.72 19.67
C GLU A 17 -2.34 -16.48 18.69
N VAL A 18 -2.04 -16.34 17.40
CA VAL A 18 -3.03 -16.26 16.31
C VAL A 18 -3.90 -17.52 16.25
N LYS A 19 -3.28 -18.72 16.31
CA LYS A 19 -4.04 -19.98 16.31
C LYS A 19 -4.95 -20.09 17.53
N LEU A 20 -4.46 -19.69 18.71
CA LEU A 20 -5.21 -19.70 19.96
C LEU A 20 -6.37 -18.69 19.91
N SER A 21 -6.12 -17.46 19.48
CA SER A 21 -7.14 -16.42 19.42
C SER A 21 -8.25 -16.77 18.43
N ARG A 22 -7.91 -17.31 17.25
CA ARG A 22 -8.89 -17.83 16.29
C ARG A 22 -9.79 -18.89 16.90
N LYS A 23 -9.22 -19.85 17.63
CA LYS A 23 -10.01 -20.90 18.30
C LYS A 23 -10.89 -20.37 19.42
N LEU A 24 -10.46 -19.30 20.09
CA LEU A 24 -11.27 -18.60 21.09
C LEU A 24 -12.40 -17.79 20.44
N LEU A 25 -12.17 -17.17 19.28
CA LEU A 25 -13.15 -16.36 18.56
C LEU A 25 -14.16 -17.18 17.74
N GLU A 26 -13.78 -18.39 17.31
CA GLU A 26 -14.69 -19.34 16.65
C GLU A 26 -15.84 -19.77 17.57
N ARG A 27 -15.63 -19.77 18.89
CA ARG A 27 -16.68 -20.05 19.87
C ARG A 27 -17.11 -18.75 20.52
N SER A 28 -18.38 -18.40 20.39
CA SER A 28 -18.98 -17.27 21.10
C SER A 28 -19.18 -17.54 22.62
N ASP A 29 -18.40 -18.46 23.21
CA ASP A 29 -18.52 -18.91 24.60
C ASP A 29 -17.19 -19.49 25.13
N TYR A 30 -17.13 -19.85 26.41
CA TYR A 30 -15.94 -20.38 27.08
C TYR A 30 -15.38 -21.67 26.45
N CYS A 31 -14.07 -21.71 26.30
CA CYS A 31 -13.28 -22.85 25.86
C CYS A 31 -12.50 -23.48 27.02
N SER A 32 -12.66 -24.78 27.25
CA SER A 32 -11.86 -25.49 28.25
C SER A 32 -10.38 -25.59 27.83
N ILE A 33 -9.46 -25.64 28.79
CA ILE A 33 -8.03 -25.78 28.52
C ILE A 33 -7.72 -27.07 27.76
N SER A 34 -8.40 -28.17 28.11
CA SER A 34 -8.25 -29.47 27.42
C SER A 34 -8.70 -29.40 25.95
N TYR A 35 -9.75 -28.64 25.65
CA TYR A 35 -10.17 -28.41 24.26
C TYR A 35 -9.10 -27.62 23.50
N LEU A 36 -8.66 -26.48 24.05
CA LEU A 36 -7.66 -25.62 23.42
C LEU A 36 -6.33 -26.35 23.21
N SER A 37 -5.90 -27.18 24.15
CA SER A 37 -4.65 -27.95 24.04
C SER A 37 -4.69 -28.94 22.88
N LYS A 38 -5.84 -29.60 22.66
CA LYS A 38 -6.05 -30.49 21.50
C LYS A 38 -6.06 -29.72 20.18
N GLN A 39 -6.71 -28.55 20.13
CA GLN A 39 -6.74 -27.73 18.91
C GLN A 39 -5.35 -27.17 18.54
N LEU A 40 -4.55 -26.83 19.55
CA LEU A 40 -3.19 -26.34 19.38
C LEU A 40 -2.16 -27.44 19.15
N ASP A 41 -2.54 -28.71 19.34
CA ASP A 41 -1.64 -29.87 19.36
C ASP A 41 -0.47 -29.69 20.35
N CYS A 42 -0.82 -29.38 21.60
CA CYS A 42 0.15 -29.16 22.67
C CYS A 42 -0.39 -29.60 24.04
N THR A 43 0.48 -29.57 25.06
CA THR A 43 0.08 -29.90 26.43
C THR A 43 -0.75 -28.78 27.05
N GLU A 44 -1.64 -29.11 27.99
CA GLU A 44 -2.38 -28.08 28.73
C GLU A 44 -1.47 -27.10 29.48
N LYS A 45 -0.26 -27.53 29.89
CA LYS A 45 0.75 -26.64 30.49
C LYS A 45 1.20 -25.58 29.48
N THR A 46 1.51 -26.01 28.26
CA THR A 46 1.87 -25.12 27.15
C THR A 46 0.72 -24.19 26.78
N THR A 47 -0.52 -24.68 26.77
CA THR A 47 -1.71 -23.87 26.52
C THR A 47 -1.90 -22.78 27.57
N ARG A 48 -1.72 -23.11 28.86
CA ARG A 48 -1.80 -22.10 29.94
C ARG A 48 -0.72 -21.03 29.81
N ALA A 49 0.51 -21.41 29.47
CA ALA A 49 1.57 -20.45 29.21
C ALA A 49 1.25 -19.56 27.99
N ALA A 50 0.74 -20.13 26.89
CA ALA A 50 0.32 -19.35 25.72
C ALA A 50 -0.83 -18.39 26.04
N LEU A 51 -1.78 -18.78 26.88
CA LEU A 51 -2.86 -17.90 27.35
C LEU A 51 -2.34 -16.75 28.21
N GLN A 52 -1.34 -16.99 29.07
CA GLN A 52 -0.71 -15.95 29.87
C GLN A 52 0.00 -14.92 29.00
N ILE A 53 0.75 -15.39 28.00
CA ILE A 53 1.42 -14.53 27.02
C ILE A 53 0.38 -13.75 26.21
N LEU A 54 -0.65 -14.43 25.67
CA LEU A 54 -1.70 -13.75 24.91
C LEU A 54 -2.35 -12.65 25.76
N THR A 55 -2.56 -12.87 27.07
CA THR A 55 -3.14 -11.87 27.97
C THR A 55 -2.29 -10.59 28.07
N SER A 56 -0.95 -10.68 28.01
CA SER A 56 -0.08 -9.49 27.99
C SER A 56 -0.06 -8.80 26.63
N ASP A 57 -0.34 -9.54 25.57
CA ASP A 57 -0.16 -9.10 24.18
C ASP A 57 -1.48 -8.71 23.51
N LEU A 58 -2.60 -8.71 24.26
CA LEU A 58 -3.91 -8.27 23.76
C LEU A 58 -3.93 -6.75 23.50
N PRO A 59 -4.66 -6.29 22.46
CA PRO A 59 -4.93 -4.88 22.25
C PRO A 59 -5.71 -4.26 23.41
N PRO A 60 -5.69 -2.91 23.53
CA PRO A 60 -6.61 -2.20 24.41
C PRO A 60 -8.06 -2.66 24.17
N ASP A 61 -8.83 -2.76 25.26
CA ASP A 61 -10.24 -3.20 25.29
C ASP A 61 -10.52 -4.67 24.97
N TRP A 62 -9.54 -5.46 24.55
CA TRP A 62 -9.67 -6.92 24.49
C TRP A 62 -9.38 -7.54 25.86
N LYS A 63 -10.17 -8.54 26.25
CA LYS A 63 -10.03 -9.17 27.58
C LYS A 63 -10.15 -10.68 27.51
N LEU A 64 -9.26 -11.35 28.22
CA LEU A 64 -9.32 -12.79 28.39
C LEU A 64 -9.99 -13.10 29.74
N ARG A 65 -11.24 -13.57 29.70
CA ARG A 65 -12.01 -13.93 30.90
C ARG A 65 -11.72 -15.37 31.29
N HIS A 66 -11.31 -15.55 32.54
CA HIS A 66 -11.10 -16.87 33.12
C HIS A 66 -12.28 -17.23 34.03
N SER A 67 -12.84 -18.43 33.84
CA SER A 67 -13.82 -19.00 34.76
C SER A 67 -13.30 -20.32 35.32
N LYS A 68 -13.21 -20.39 36.65
CA LYS A 68 -12.76 -21.58 37.36
C LYS A 68 -13.74 -22.72 37.05
N ASN A 69 -13.22 -23.82 36.50
CA ASN A 69 -13.94 -25.02 36.07
C ASN A 69 -14.70 -24.95 34.74
N VAL A 70 -14.77 -23.80 34.07
CA VAL A 70 -15.42 -23.70 32.74
C VAL A 70 -14.35 -23.56 31.64
N GLY A 71 -13.43 -22.61 31.81
CA GLY A 71 -12.39 -22.36 30.83
C GLY A 71 -12.09 -20.90 30.62
N VAL A 72 -11.80 -20.55 29.37
CA VAL A 72 -11.37 -19.23 28.93
C VAL A 72 -12.29 -18.70 27.84
N PHE A 73 -12.67 -17.43 27.93
CA PHE A 73 -13.41 -16.72 26.91
C PHE A 73 -12.63 -15.47 26.46
N LEU A 74 -12.53 -15.23 25.15
CA LEU A 74 -11.93 -14.02 24.60
C LEU A 74 -13.04 -13.01 24.31
N GLU A 75 -13.12 -11.98 25.14
CA GLU A 75 -14.04 -10.87 24.99
C GLU A 75 -13.43 -9.85 24.02
N LYS A 76 -14.12 -9.61 22.90
CA LYS A 76 -13.75 -8.62 21.90
C LYS A 76 -14.74 -7.43 21.91
N PRO A 77 -14.29 -6.19 21.64
CA PRO A 77 -15.17 -5.04 21.46
C PRO A 77 -16.18 -5.24 20.31
N LEU A 78 -17.37 -4.64 20.43
CA LEU A 78 -18.45 -4.76 19.42
C LEU A 78 -18.02 -4.28 18.02
N ASN A 79 -17.13 -3.30 17.95
CA ASN A 79 -16.67 -2.71 16.70
C ASN A 79 -15.36 -3.34 16.17
N SER A 80 -14.92 -4.47 16.76
CA SER A 80 -13.65 -5.12 16.39
C SER A 80 -13.86 -6.33 15.46
N THR A 81 -13.05 -6.41 14.41
CA THR A 81 -12.97 -7.59 13.55
C THR A 81 -11.93 -8.57 14.08
N ASN A 82 -12.02 -9.84 13.68
CA ASN A 82 -11.00 -10.82 14.07
C ASN A 82 -9.63 -10.47 13.49
N ASP A 83 -9.60 -9.78 12.35
CA ASP A 83 -8.38 -9.35 11.67
C ASP A 83 -7.63 -8.27 12.47
N THR A 84 -8.34 -7.37 13.18
CA THR A 84 -7.70 -6.34 14.03
C THR A 84 -6.75 -6.93 15.08
N LEU A 85 -7.08 -8.10 15.63
CA LEU A 85 -6.22 -8.78 16.59
C LEU A 85 -4.98 -9.38 15.93
N PHE A 86 -5.13 -9.96 14.74
CA PHE A 86 -3.99 -10.51 13.99
C PHE A 86 -2.99 -9.40 13.68
N SER A 87 -3.47 -8.29 13.12
CA SER A 87 -2.66 -7.11 12.80
C SER A 87 -1.87 -6.59 14.00
N TYR A 88 -2.53 -6.50 15.18
CA TYR A 88 -1.90 -6.02 16.41
C TYR A 88 -0.78 -6.95 16.90
N LEU A 89 -1.02 -8.26 16.84
CA LEU A 89 -0.02 -9.24 17.26
C LEU A 89 1.15 -9.30 16.26
N ALA A 90 0.90 -9.05 14.97
CA ALA A 90 1.88 -9.12 13.90
C ALA A 90 2.91 -7.98 13.98
N GLU A 91 2.51 -6.77 14.37
CA GLU A 91 3.37 -5.59 14.47
C GLU A 91 4.56 -5.78 15.43
N ASN A 92 4.41 -6.64 16.42
CA ASN A 92 5.44 -6.92 17.41
C ASN A 92 6.40 -8.03 16.99
N THR A 93 6.27 -8.61 15.80
CA THR A 93 7.13 -9.70 15.36
C THR A 93 8.35 -9.23 14.59
N LEU A 94 9.37 -10.07 14.57
CA LEU A 94 10.61 -9.77 13.87
C LEU A 94 10.40 -9.78 12.34
N THR A 95 9.57 -10.69 11.80
CA THR A 95 9.20 -10.65 10.38
C THR A 95 8.57 -9.31 10.01
N PHE A 96 7.68 -8.77 10.83
CA PHE A 96 7.05 -7.48 10.55
C PHE A 96 8.07 -6.35 10.53
N GLN A 97 8.91 -6.25 11.57
CA GLN A 97 9.94 -5.22 11.66
C GLN A 97 10.93 -5.28 10.49
N ILE A 98 11.33 -6.49 10.06
CA ILE A 98 12.20 -6.65 8.89
C ILE A 98 11.52 -6.13 7.61
N ILE A 99 10.26 -6.49 7.35
CA ILE A 99 9.54 -6.01 6.15
C ILE A 99 9.33 -4.50 6.22
N TYR A 100 9.03 -3.95 7.40
CA TYR A 100 8.95 -2.51 7.64
C TYR A 100 10.26 -1.81 7.23
N HIS A 101 11.42 -2.29 7.69
CA HIS A 101 12.68 -1.67 7.34
C HIS A 101 13.11 -1.89 5.88
N LEU A 102 12.69 -2.99 5.25
CA LEU A 102 12.86 -3.18 3.80
C LEU A 102 12.04 -2.18 2.99
N TYR A 103 10.87 -1.77 3.47
CA TYR A 103 10.08 -0.70 2.87
C TYR A 103 10.74 0.67 3.05
N GLU A 104 11.37 0.92 4.20
CA GLU A 104 12.04 2.19 4.45
C GLU A 104 13.33 2.39 3.64
N GLU A 105 13.96 1.30 3.18
CA GLU A 105 15.20 1.30 2.39
C GLU A 105 16.36 2.12 3.00
N LYS A 106 16.45 2.15 4.33
CA LYS A 106 17.47 2.94 5.07
C LYS A 106 18.80 2.21 5.28
N TYR A 107 18.89 0.92 4.95
CA TYR A 107 20.02 0.07 5.32
C TYR A 107 20.82 -0.38 4.10
N GLU A 108 22.13 -0.09 4.13
CA GLU A 108 23.07 -0.54 3.10
C GLU A 108 23.48 -2.01 3.28
N ARG A 109 23.53 -2.50 4.53
CA ARG A 109 23.99 -3.84 4.85
C ARG A 109 23.07 -4.52 5.85
N VAL A 110 22.98 -5.85 5.72
CA VAL A 110 22.30 -6.73 6.69
C VAL A 110 22.81 -6.53 8.12
N ALA A 111 24.11 -6.25 8.31
CA ALA A 111 24.66 -6.01 9.64
C ALA A 111 24.07 -4.77 10.33
N ASP A 112 23.83 -3.71 9.56
CA ASP A 112 23.32 -2.44 10.10
C ASP A 112 21.87 -2.63 10.59
N LEU A 113 21.05 -3.37 9.85
CA LEU A 113 19.70 -3.73 10.29
C LEU A 113 19.70 -4.70 11.48
N ALA A 114 20.63 -5.65 11.53
CA ALA A 114 20.73 -6.58 12.66
C ALA A 114 21.03 -5.85 13.97
N ASP A 115 21.92 -4.85 13.90
CA ASP A 115 22.29 -4.01 15.04
C ASP A 115 21.07 -3.17 15.51
N ASP A 116 20.30 -2.57 14.59
CA ASP A 116 19.10 -1.79 14.93
C ASP A 116 17.97 -2.64 15.54
N LEU A 117 17.81 -3.87 15.04
CA LEU A 117 16.85 -4.84 15.57
C LEU A 117 17.34 -5.56 16.84
N PHE A 118 18.56 -5.27 17.33
CA PHE A 118 19.19 -5.93 18.47
C PHE A 118 19.26 -7.46 18.34
N ILE A 119 19.51 -7.97 17.13
CA ILE A 119 19.63 -9.41 16.84
C ILE A 119 21.00 -9.76 16.26
N SER A 120 21.33 -11.05 16.25
CA SER A 120 22.54 -11.50 15.58
C SER A 120 22.36 -11.52 14.06
N VAL A 121 23.41 -11.14 13.33
CA VAL A 121 23.44 -11.19 11.85
C VAL A 121 23.01 -12.56 11.28
N PRO A 122 23.46 -13.72 11.83
CA PRO A 122 22.98 -15.02 11.35
C PRO A 122 21.47 -15.25 11.55
N LEU A 123 20.89 -14.70 12.62
CA LEU A 123 19.44 -14.76 12.84
C LEU A 123 18.71 -13.92 11.79
N LEU A 124 19.18 -12.70 11.52
CA LEU A 124 18.58 -11.87 10.46
C LEU A 124 18.67 -12.54 9.10
N TYR A 125 19.82 -13.11 8.74
CA TYR A 125 19.96 -13.88 7.49
C TYR A 125 18.94 -15.02 7.38
N LYS A 126 18.67 -15.73 8.48
CA LYS A 126 17.66 -16.79 8.48
C LYS A 126 16.27 -16.25 8.15
N TYR A 127 15.88 -15.09 8.69
CA TYR A 127 14.61 -14.46 8.37
C TYR A 127 14.57 -13.96 6.92
N LEU A 128 15.63 -13.29 6.47
CA LEU A 128 15.76 -12.79 5.11
C LEU A 128 15.70 -13.92 4.06
N THR A 129 16.36 -15.05 4.31
CA THR A 129 16.28 -16.23 3.43
C THR A 129 14.86 -16.80 3.36
N HIS A 130 14.17 -16.92 4.49
CA HIS A 130 12.78 -17.38 4.50
C HIS A 130 11.85 -16.42 3.72
N LEU A 131 12.04 -15.10 3.89
CA LEU A 131 11.30 -14.11 3.11
C LEU A 131 11.57 -14.24 1.61
N GLU A 132 12.84 -14.36 1.21
CA GLU A 132 13.26 -14.53 -0.18
C GLU A 132 12.62 -15.78 -0.83
N GLU A 133 12.59 -16.92 -0.12
CA GLU A 133 11.95 -18.16 -0.57
C GLU A 133 10.44 -18.02 -0.82
N GLU A 134 9.76 -17.17 -0.04
CA GLU A 134 8.32 -16.94 -0.19
C GLU A 134 8.01 -15.89 -1.28
N LEU A 135 8.87 -14.88 -1.41
CA LEU A 135 8.71 -13.76 -2.34
C LEU A 135 9.06 -14.10 -3.80
N ILE A 136 9.98 -15.05 -4.02
CA ILE A 136 10.41 -15.44 -5.38
C ILE A 136 9.26 -15.97 -6.25
N LYS A 137 8.19 -16.48 -5.62
CA LYS A 137 6.97 -16.97 -6.29
C LYS A 137 6.19 -15.85 -6.98
N SER A 138 6.51 -14.59 -6.70
CA SER A 138 5.90 -13.38 -7.26
C SER A 138 6.94 -12.50 -7.96
N ASP A 139 8.06 -13.07 -8.41
CA ASP A 139 9.16 -12.35 -9.08
C ASP A 139 9.72 -11.19 -8.25
N ILE A 140 9.80 -11.40 -6.93
CA ILE A 140 10.41 -10.49 -5.95
C ILE A 140 11.62 -11.19 -5.33
N TYR A 141 12.74 -10.49 -5.31
CA TYR A 141 14.03 -10.96 -4.82
C TYR A 141 14.54 -10.01 -3.73
N LEU A 142 15.45 -10.50 -2.89
CA LEU A 142 16.06 -9.72 -1.84
C LEU A 142 17.51 -9.40 -2.21
N ASN A 143 17.82 -8.13 -2.47
CA ASN A 143 19.19 -7.67 -2.51
C ASN A 143 19.69 -7.44 -1.07
N LYS A 144 20.94 -7.81 -0.80
CA LYS A 144 21.59 -7.71 0.51
C LYS A 144 22.54 -6.52 0.60
N LYS A 145 22.77 -5.83 -0.54
CA LYS A 145 23.58 -4.62 -0.64
C LYS A 145 23.26 -3.80 -1.92
N PRO A 146 22.53 -2.68 -1.80
CA PRO A 146 21.81 -2.22 -0.59
C PRO A 146 20.75 -3.25 -0.17
N LEU A 147 20.33 -3.21 1.11
CA LEU A 147 19.33 -4.14 1.63
C LEU A 147 17.93 -3.68 1.21
N GLN A 148 17.38 -4.26 0.14
CA GLN A 148 16.11 -3.84 -0.47
C GLN A 148 15.44 -4.98 -1.24
N LEU A 149 14.16 -4.79 -1.58
CA LEU A 149 13.45 -5.68 -2.50
C LEU A 149 13.67 -5.24 -3.95
N GLU A 150 13.96 -6.21 -4.82
CA GLU A 150 14.15 -6.01 -6.27
C GLU A 150 13.29 -7.02 -7.06
N GLY A 151 13.06 -6.76 -8.34
CA GLY A 151 12.24 -7.62 -9.21
C GLY A 151 11.16 -6.86 -9.94
N ASN A 152 10.01 -7.50 -10.17
CA ASN A 152 8.88 -6.84 -10.83
C ASN A 152 8.28 -5.77 -9.90
N GLU A 153 8.45 -4.50 -10.27
CA GLU A 153 8.09 -3.36 -9.41
C GLU A 153 6.59 -3.31 -9.07
N ASN A 154 5.71 -3.68 -10.00
CA ASN A 154 4.28 -3.78 -9.70
C ASN A 154 4.01 -4.84 -8.62
N ASN A 155 4.67 -6.00 -8.69
CA ASN A 155 4.52 -7.03 -7.67
C ASN A 155 5.04 -6.57 -6.30
N ILE A 156 6.14 -5.81 -6.25
CA ILE A 156 6.68 -5.23 -5.01
C ILE A 156 5.68 -4.22 -4.41
N ARG A 157 5.15 -3.29 -5.22
CA ARG A 157 4.14 -2.32 -4.77
C ARG A 157 2.90 -3.01 -4.23
N MET A 158 2.39 -4.02 -4.95
CA MET A 158 1.22 -4.80 -4.52
C MET A 158 1.50 -5.66 -3.29
N PHE A 159 2.74 -6.15 -3.12
CA PHE A 159 3.18 -6.84 -1.91
C PHE A 159 3.13 -5.90 -0.71
N TYR A 160 3.77 -4.72 -0.78
CA TYR A 160 3.74 -3.75 0.31
C TYR A 160 2.32 -3.27 0.61
N TYR A 161 1.52 -2.99 -0.42
CA TYR A 161 0.13 -2.59 -0.25
C TYR A 161 -0.67 -3.65 0.49
N SER A 162 -0.58 -4.90 0.03
CA SER A 162 -1.26 -6.02 0.67
C SER A 162 -0.74 -6.26 2.08
N PHE A 163 0.57 -6.13 2.32
CA PHE A 163 1.17 -6.31 3.64
C PHE A 163 0.67 -5.25 4.62
N ILE A 164 0.78 -3.98 4.27
CA ILE A 164 0.44 -2.85 5.14
C ILE A 164 -1.06 -2.77 5.40
N LEU A 165 -1.92 -3.11 4.42
CA LEU A 165 -3.36 -3.22 4.63
C LEU A 165 -3.75 -4.23 5.72
N ASN A 166 -2.93 -5.26 5.95
CA ASN A 166 -3.16 -6.26 6.98
C ASN A 166 -2.58 -5.84 8.35
N THR A 167 -2.27 -4.56 8.55
CA THR A 167 -1.61 -4.03 9.75
C THR A 167 -2.42 -2.87 10.32
N ASN A 168 -2.41 -2.69 11.64
CA ASN A 168 -3.02 -1.55 12.32
C ASN A 168 -2.12 -0.29 12.19
N SER A 169 -0.83 -0.46 11.90
CA SER A 169 0.17 0.57 11.65
C SER A 169 0.08 1.22 10.27
N ALA A 170 -0.96 0.97 9.46
CA ALA A 170 -1.11 1.63 8.16
C ALA A 170 -0.92 3.15 8.24
N GLN A 171 -1.39 3.79 9.32
CA GLN A 171 -1.16 5.22 9.56
C GLN A 171 0.30 5.62 9.82
N GLU A 172 1.12 4.74 10.40
CA GLU A 172 2.55 5.01 10.61
C GLU A 172 3.35 4.92 9.32
N TYR A 173 2.94 4.07 8.38
CA TYR A 173 3.48 4.05 7.02
C TYR A 173 3.10 5.29 6.21
N LEU A 174 1.92 5.87 6.47
CA LEU A 174 1.43 7.10 5.83
C LEU A 174 2.17 8.37 6.32
N LYS A 175 2.61 8.40 7.59
CA LYS A 175 3.27 9.57 8.22
C LYS A 175 4.46 10.12 7.45
N SER A 176 5.21 9.28 6.74
CA SER A 176 6.36 9.74 5.96
C SER A 176 5.99 10.70 4.83
N TYR A 177 4.73 10.69 4.37
CA TYR A 177 4.25 11.52 3.26
C TYR A 177 2.88 12.17 3.53
N ASP A 178 2.47 12.26 4.81
CA ASP A 178 1.15 12.78 5.23
C ASP A 178 0.85 14.19 4.68
N ASP A 179 1.86 15.06 4.59
CA ASP A 179 1.70 16.41 4.04
C ASP A 179 1.45 16.41 2.52
N PHE A 180 1.96 15.41 1.80
CA PHE A 180 1.73 15.27 0.36
C PHE A 180 0.39 14.60 0.08
N SER A 181 0.08 13.48 0.76
CA SER A 181 -1.16 12.72 0.56
C SER A 181 -2.41 13.55 0.85
N ALA A 182 -2.41 14.31 1.95
CA ALA A 182 -3.52 15.17 2.36
C ALA A 182 -3.89 16.26 1.33
N ASN A 183 -2.98 16.61 0.42
CA ASN A 183 -3.15 17.65 -0.60
C ASN A 183 -3.46 17.10 -2.00
N VAL A 184 -3.47 15.77 -2.19
CA VAL A 184 -3.58 15.13 -3.51
C VAL A 184 -4.84 14.27 -3.65
N ILE A 185 -5.23 13.52 -2.61
CA ILE A 185 -6.43 12.67 -2.63
C ILE A 185 -7.16 12.81 -1.29
N LYS A 186 -8.50 12.85 -1.30
CA LYS A 186 -9.28 12.82 -0.06
C LYS A 186 -9.06 11.47 0.64
N LYS A 187 -8.60 11.54 1.90
CA LYS A 187 -8.40 10.44 2.86
C LYS A 187 -9.25 9.19 2.58
N ASP A 188 -8.63 8.19 1.97
CA ASP A 188 -9.10 6.79 1.90
C ASP A 188 -7.96 5.87 1.41
N VAL A 189 -8.26 4.58 1.17
CA VAL A 189 -7.39 3.48 0.68
C VAL A 189 -6.39 3.88 -0.44
N SER A 190 -6.71 4.92 -1.22
CA SER A 190 -5.83 5.56 -2.20
C SER A 190 -4.54 6.16 -1.63
N ASP A 191 -4.52 6.56 -0.35
CA ASP A 191 -3.38 7.22 0.29
C ASP A 191 -2.23 6.24 0.55
N LEU A 192 -2.56 4.98 0.87
CA LEU A 192 -1.55 3.94 1.13
C LEU A 192 -0.84 3.56 -0.16
N MET A 193 -1.59 3.33 -1.24
CA MET A 193 -1.02 3.03 -2.54
C MET A 193 -0.16 4.20 -3.05
N LEU A 194 -0.62 5.44 -2.85
CA LEU A 194 0.15 6.63 -3.20
C LEU A 194 1.43 6.76 -2.36
N SER A 195 1.38 6.47 -1.06
CA SER A 195 2.56 6.54 -0.18
C SER A 195 3.61 5.50 -0.57
N ILE A 196 3.17 4.28 -0.90
CA ILE A 196 4.05 3.23 -1.41
C ILE A 196 4.68 3.68 -2.73
N LEU A 197 3.88 4.18 -3.68
CA LEU A 197 4.37 4.70 -4.94
C LEU A 197 5.47 5.75 -4.74
N ILE A 198 5.21 6.78 -3.92
CA ILE A 198 6.18 7.86 -3.68
C ILE A 198 7.46 7.30 -3.05
N ASN A 199 7.34 6.42 -2.06
CA ASN A 199 8.51 5.79 -1.44
C ASN A 199 9.36 5.07 -2.48
N ARG A 200 8.75 4.25 -3.35
CA ARG A 200 9.46 3.52 -4.41
C ARG A 200 10.12 4.47 -5.41
N LEU A 201 9.41 5.50 -5.86
CA LEU A 201 9.91 6.48 -6.83
C LEU A 201 11.09 7.31 -6.30
N VAL A 202 11.04 7.74 -5.03
CA VAL A 202 12.13 8.51 -4.39
C VAL A 202 13.40 7.66 -4.29
N HIS A 203 13.27 6.35 -4.12
CA HIS A 203 14.39 5.40 -4.15
C HIS A 203 14.74 4.92 -5.56
N SER A 204 14.20 5.57 -6.61
CA SER A 204 14.47 5.28 -8.02
C SER A 204 14.00 3.90 -8.50
N HIS A 205 12.96 3.35 -7.87
CA HIS A 205 12.31 2.12 -8.33
C HIS A 205 11.12 2.43 -9.24
N PHE A 206 11.27 2.08 -10.52
CA PHE A 206 10.30 2.37 -11.57
C PHE A 206 9.75 1.09 -12.19
N ILE A 207 8.53 1.18 -12.70
CA ILE A 207 7.96 0.20 -13.61
C ILE A 207 8.72 0.29 -14.94
N THR A 208 9.36 -0.82 -15.31
CA THR A 208 10.17 -0.93 -16.53
C THR A 208 9.52 -1.81 -17.59
N GLU A 209 8.52 -2.62 -17.21
CA GLU A 209 7.80 -3.51 -18.12
C GLU A 209 6.53 -2.84 -18.65
N PRO A 210 6.17 -3.05 -19.93
CA PRO A 210 4.95 -2.49 -20.50
C PRO A 210 3.70 -2.99 -19.76
N ILE A 211 2.83 -2.06 -19.44
CA ILE A 211 1.57 -2.33 -18.74
C ILE A 211 0.41 -2.19 -19.71
N ASN A 212 -0.22 -3.32 -20.06
CA ASN A 212 -1.42 -3.35 -20.91
C ASN A 212 -2.68 -3.26 -20.04
N LEU A 213 -2.96 -2.08 -19.50
CA LEU A 213 -4.16 -1.81 -18.72
C LEU A 213 -5.12 -0.92 -19.50
N LEU A 214 -6.41 -1.23 -19.42
CA LEU A 214 -7.47 -0.37 -19.94
C LEU A 214 -7.72 0.74 -18.92
N ILE A 215 -7.59 1.99 -19.35
CA ILE A 215 -7.68 3.16 -18.50
C ILE A 215 -8.52 4.20 -19.23
N SER A 216 -9.41 4.87 -18.51
CA SER A 216 -10.13 6.01 -19.07
C SER A 216 -9.20 7.20 -19.29
N ASP A 217 -9.45 7.95 -20.37
CA ASP A 217 -8.69 9.17 -20.71
C ASP A 217 -8.63 10.19 -19.55
N ASN A 218 -9.71 10.25 -18.75
CA ASN A 218 -9.81 11.11 -17.57
C ASN A 218 -8.79 10.72 -16.49
N ASN A 219 -8.66 9.43 -16.21
CA ASN A 219 -7.76 8.92 -15.18
C ASN A 219 -6.30 9.07 -15.58
N PHE A 220 -6.01 8.92 -16.87
CA PHE A 220 -4.67 9.19 -17.42
C PHE A 220 -4.29 10.66 -17.24
N LEU A 221 -5.21 11.60 -17.52
CA LEU A 221 -4.95 13.02 -17.30
C LEU A 221 -4.69 13.35 -15.82
N CYS A 222 -5.45 12.75 -14.89
CA CYS A 222 -5.18 12.89 -13.45
C CYS A 222 -3.77 12.42 -13.09
N ALA A 223 -3.30 11.31 -13.66
CA ALA A 223 -1.94 10.83 -13.46
C ALA A 223 -0.88 11.81 -14.00
N THR A 224 -1.11 12.43 -15.15
CA THR A 224 -0.19 13.46 -15.70
C THR A 224 -0.09 14.68 -14.79
N LEU A 225 -1.21 15.14 -14.22
CA LEU A 225 -1.19 16.24 -13.26
C LEU A 225 -0.46 15.88 -11.96
N LEU A 226 -0.63 14.65 -11.48
CA LEU A 226 0.12 14.13 -10.34
C LEU A 226 1.63 14.09 -10.65
N SER A 227 2.01 13.74 -11.88
CA SER A 227 3.41 13.73 -12.32
C SER A 227 4.08 15.10 -12.18
N GLU A 228 3.41 16.19 -12.56
CA GLU A 228 3.94 17.55 -12.38
C GLU A 228 4.21 17.88 -10.91
N LYS A 229 3.32 17.42 -10.02
CA LYS A 229 3.49 17.60 -8.58
C LYS A 229 4.63 16.75 -8.03
N LEU A 230 4.75 15.49 -8.47
CA LEU A 230 5.86 14.60 -8.10
C LEU A 230 7.21 15.14 -8.60
N HIS A 231 7.25 15.73 -9.78
CA HIS A 231 8.43 16.41 -10.31
C HIS A 231 8.82 17.63 -9.47
N THR A 232 7.84 18.45 -9.12
CA THR A 232 8.06 19.68 -8.34
C THR A 232 8.53 19.38 -6.91
N ASP A 233 7.85 18.47 -6.22
CA ASP A 233 8.04 18.23 -4.79
C ASP A 233 9.15 17.20 -4.49
N PHE A 234 9.40 16.25 -5.41
CA PHE A 234 10.35 15.15 -5.19
C PHE A 234 11.41 14.99 -6.28
N HIS A 235 11.42 15.85 -7.31
CA HIS A 235 12.35 15.76 -8.44
C HIS A 235 12.32 14.42 -9.20
N VAL A 236 11.16 13.77 -9.20
CA VAL A 236 10.93 12.50 -9.92
C VAL A 236 10.35 12.80 -11.32
N THR A 237 10.86 12.11 -12.34
CA THR A 237 10.29 12.14 -13.70
C THR A 237 9.67 10.78 -14.01
N LEU A 238 8.41 10.77 -14.45
CA LEU A 238 7.67 9.53 -14.70
C LEU A 238 7.69 9.14 -16.18
N SER A 239 7.80 7.83 -16.44
CA SER A 239 7.60 7.26 -17.77
C SER A 239 6.11 7.10 -18.09
N GLN A 240 5.80 6.73 -19.33
CA GLN A 240 4.43 6.44 -19.74
C GLN A 240 3.86 5.23 -18.98
N GLU A 241 4.68 4.23 -18.66
CA GLU A 241 4.31 3.04 -17.89
C GLU A 241 3.91 3.42 -16.46
N GLU A 242 4.64 4.34 -15.83
CA GLU A 242 4.29 4.87 -14.50
C GLU A 242 2.97 5.64 -14.53
N LEU A 243 2.77 6.52 -15.52
CA LEU A 243 1.51 7.26 -15.68
C LEU A 243 0.33 6.31 -15.88
N THR A 244 0.53 5.27 -16.69
CA THR A 244 -0.45 4.21 -16.96
C THR A 244 -0.78 3.47 -15.66
N TRP A 245 0.23 3.07 -14.88
CA TRP A 245 0.01 2.39 -13.62
C TRP A 245 -0.70 3.25 -12.60
N ILE A 246 -0.30 4.51 -12.44
CA ILE A 246 -0.94 5.48 -11.53
C ILE A 246 -2.40 5.65 -11.90
N ALA A 247 -2.68 5.85 -13.19
CA ALA A 247 -4.01 6.07 -13.68
C ALA A 247 -4.93 4.87 -13.38
N PHE A 248 -4.43 3.66 -13.58
CA PHE A 248 -5.18 2.45 -13.25
C PHE A 248 -5.35 2.25 -11.73
N SER A 249 -4.23 2.24 -11.00
CA SER A 249 -4.19 1.80 -9.60
C SER A 249 -4.81 2.79 -8.63
N LEU A 250 -4.72 4.09 -8.89
CA LEU A 250 -5.29 5.11 -8.01
C LEU A 250 -6.72 5.50 -8.41
N PHE A 251 -7.00 5.59 -9.72
CA PHE A 251 -8.25 6.19 -10.20
C PHE A 251 -9.22 5.21 -10.86
N GLU A 252 -8.74 4.12 -11.47
CA GLU A 252 -9.60 3.15 -12.18
C GLU A 252 -10.09 2.01 -11.27
N GLN A 253 -9.22 1.41 -10.44
CA GLN A 253 -9.57 0.25 -9.59
C GLN A 253 -10.63 0.56 -8.51
N ASN A 254 -10.86 1.83 -8.17
CA ASN A 254 -11.73 2.23 -7.06
C ASN A 254 -13.20 2.53 -7.47
N GLN A 255 -13.63 2.20 -8.69
CA GLN A 255 -15.02 2.38 -9.12
C GLN A 255 -15.75 1.04 -9.34
N PRO A 256 -16.56 0.56 -8.37
CA PRO A 256 -17.55 -0.46 -8.64
C PRO A 256 -18.70 0.17 -9.43
N GLY A 257 -18.60 0.16 -10.75
CA GLY A 257 -19.68 0.52 -11.67
C GLY A 257 -20.03 2.00 -11.68
N ASN A 258 -19.32 2.79 -12.49
CA ASN A 258 -19.93 3.99 -13.03
C ASN A 258 -19.35 4.28 -14.41
N ASP A 259 -20.26 4.49 -15.36
CA ASP A 259 -19.97 4.82 -16.74
C ASP A 259 -19.02 6.02 -16.81
N GLY A 260 -18.05 5.98 -17.73
CA GLY A 260 -17.00 6.97 -17.94
C GLY A 260 -17.46 8.35 -18.43
N ASN A 261 -18.60 8.84 -17.97
CA ASN A 261 -19.09 10.20 -18.19
C ASN A 261 -19.36 10.87 -16.85
N HIS A 262 -18.77 12.05 -16.66
CA HIS A 262 -18.72 12.88 -15.44
C HIS A 262 -17.60 12.42 -14.49
N LEU A 263 -16.56 13.20 -14.19
CA LEU A 263 -16.63 14.41 -13.36
C LEU A 263 -15.29 15.18 -13.33
N LEU A 264 -14.45 15.16 -14.38
CA LEU A 264 -13.15 15.87 -14.29
C LEU A 264 -13.36 17.38 -14.07
N THR A 265 -14.25 18.00 -14.85
CA THR A 265 -14.68 19.41 -14.68
C THR A 265 -15.56 19.67 -13.46
N GLN A 266 -15.88 18.65 -12.66
CA GLN A 266 -16.71 18.77 -11.45
C GLN A 266 -15.96 18.36 -10.17
N HIS A 267 -14.79 17.72 -10.30
CA HIS A 267 -13.93 17.34 -9.19
C HIS A 267 -13.37 18.61 -8.54
N ALA A 268 -13.56 18.75 -7.23
CA ALA A 268 -13.24 19.99 -6.50
C ALA A 268 -11.76 20.38 -6.64
N ASP A 269 -10.86 19.40 -6.64
CA ASP A 269 -9.42 19.64 -6.71
C ASP A 269 -8.95 19.98 -8.14
N PHE A 270 -9.59 19.39 -9.16
CA PHE A 270 -9.34 19.76 -10.56
C PHE A 270 -9.88 21.16 -10.87
N LYS A 271 -11.05 21.53 -10.32
CA LYS A 271 -11.55 22.91 -10.36
C LYS A 271 -10.62 23.87 -9.63
N ALA A 272 -10.09 23.51 -8.47
CA ALA A 272 -9.15 24.34 -7.73
C ALA A 272 -7.84 24.55 -8.51
N LEU A 273 -7.34 23.49 -9.14
CA LEU A 273 -6.17 23.55 -10.02
C LEU A 273 -6.43 24.40 -11.26
N LEU A 274 -7.54 24.19 -11.96
CA LEU A 274 -7.96 25.00 -13.10
C LEU A 274 -8.16 26.47 -12.73
N ALA A 275 -8.73 26.75 -11.56
CA ALA A 275 -8.90 28.12 -11.06
C ALA A 275 -7.55 28.78 -10.75
N LYS A 276 -6.60 28.03 -10.18
CA LYS A 276 -5.24 28.51 -9.91
C LYS A 276 -4.48 28.81 -11.20
N LEU A 277 -4.54 27.91 -12.18
CA LEU A 277 -3.95 28.10 -13.51
C LEU A 277 -4.61 29.25 -14.27
N SER A 278 -5.94 29.36 -14.21
CA SER A 278 -6.71 30.45 -14.81
C SER A 278 -6.33 31.81 -14.24
N ASN A 279 -6.11 31.89 -12.92
CA ASN A 279 -5.65 33.11 -12.25
C ASN A 279 -4.20 33.46 -12.61
N LEU A 280 -3.30 32.47 -12.68
CA LEU A 280 -1.90 32.70 -13.06
C LEU A 280 -1.76 33.15 -14.52
N ALA A 281 -2.58 32.59 -15.41
CA ALA A 281 -2.58 32.90 -16.84
C ALA A 281 -3.47 34.12 -17.20
N SER A 282 -4.19 34.70 -16.23
CA SER A 282 -5.21 35.75 -16.46
C SER A 282 -6.26 35.37 -17.52
N LEU A 283 -6.57 34.08 -17.67
CA LEU A 283 -7.43 33.50 -18.72
C LEU A 283 -8.40 32.50 -18.09
N ASN A 284 -9.64 32.44 -18.58
CA ASN A 284 -10.63 31.49 -18.08
C ASN A 284 -10.53 30.14 -18.82
N LEU A 285 -9.67 29.26 -18.31
CA LEU A 285 -9.36 27.97 -18.94
C LEU A 285 -10.53 26.97 -18.93
N GLU A 286 -11.53 27.16 -18.06
CA GLU A 286 -12.75 26.33 -18.07
C GLU A 286 -13.63 26.59 -19.31
N LYS A 287 -13.51 27.77 -19.92
CA LYS A 287 -14.27 28.17 -21.11
C LYS A 287 -13.43 28.24 -22.38
N ASP A 288 -12.14 27.99 -22.28
CA ASP A 288 -11.22 28.04 -23.41
C ASP A 288 -11.27 26.73 -24.20
N GLU A 289 -11.97 26.77 -25.33
CA GLU A 289 -12.11 25.61 -26.23
C GLU A 289 -10.77 25.17 -26.85
N THR A 290 -9.79 26.08 -26.97
CA THR A 290 -8.44 25.75 -27.47
C THR A 290 -7.67 24.98 -26.41
N PHE A 291 -7.74 25.41 -25.15
CA PHE A 291 -7.15 24.68 -24.02
C PHE A 291 -7.76 23.28 -23.88
N LYS A 292 -9.09 23.16 -23.98
CA LYS A 292 -9.77 21.85 -23.99
C LYS A 292 -9.35 20.98 -25.17
N GLN A 293 -9.17 21.58 -26.35
CA GLN A 293 -8.72 20.87 -27.54
C GLN A 293 -7.26 20.43 -27.43
N ILE A 294 -6.37 21.24 -26.84
CA ILE A 294 -4.97 20.90 -26.55
C ILE A 294 -4.91 19.77 -25.52
N LEU A 295 -5.69 19.87 -24.44
CA LEU A 295 -5.84 18.83 -23.43
C LEU A 295 -6.32 17.51 -24.05
N ALA A 296 -7.35 17.57 -24.90
CA ALA A 296 -7.87 16.41 -25.63
C ALA A 296 -6.85 15.83 -26.63
N ASN A 297 -6.08 16.67 -27.32
CA ASN A 297 -5.06 16.21 -28.26
C ASN A 297 -3.84 15.61 -27.53
N GLN A 298 -3.46 16.14 -26.38
CA GLN A 298 -2.41 15.57 -25.53
C GLN A 298 -2.85 14.22 -24.93
N ILE A 299 -4.14 14.07 -24.58
CA ILE A 299 -4.74 12.79 -24.20
C ILE A 299 -4.61 11.75 -25.33
N VAL A 300 -4.95 12.12 -26.57
CA VAL A 300 -4.84 11.22 -27.75
C VAL A 300 -3.38 10.88 -28.08
N TYR A 301 -2.47 11.84 -27.94
CA TYR A 301 -1.04 11.63 -28.20
C TYR A 301 -0.38 10.75 -27.13
N ALA A 302 -0.82 10.87 -25.87
CA ALA A 302 -0.29 10.10 -24.75
C ALA A 302 -0.88 8.68 -24.63
N ASN A 303 -1.92 8.35 -25.41
CA ASN A 303 -2.49 7.00 -25.50
C ASN A 303 -2.77 6.58 -26.97
N PRO A 304 -1.75 6.09 -27.70
CA PRO A 304 -1.86 5.80 -29.14
C PRO A 304 -2.77 4.61 -29.49
N THR A 305 -3.30 3.89 -28.49
CA THR A 305 -4.27 2.80 -28.72
C THR A 305 -5.70 3.29 -28.94
N ASN A 306 -5.97 4.58 -28.71
CA ASN A 306 -7.30 5.17 -28.79
C ASN A 306 -7.48 5.92 -30.12
N THR A 307 -8.22 5.34 -31.07
CA THR A 307 -8.75 6.09 -32.23
C THR A 307 -10.00 6.86 -31.80
N LEU A 308 -9.83 7.94 -31.02
CA LEU A 308 -10.81 9.01 -31.08
C LEU A 308 -10.68 9.62 -32.48
N ALA A 309 -11.72 9.53 -33.30
CA ALA A 309 -11.80 10.28 -34.54
C ALA A 309 -11.95 11.78 -34.21
N VAL A 310 -10.87 12.43 -33.79
CA VAL A 310 -10.79 13.88 -33.63
C VAL A 310 -10.63 14.45 -35.03
N MET A 311 -11.60 15.26 -35.46
CA MET A 311 -11.49 16.02 -36.70
C MET A 311 -10.22 16.85 -36.65
N THR A 312 -9.31 16.56 -37.57
CA THR A 312 -8.03 17.25 -37.73
C THR A 312 -8.29 18.69 -38.16
N SER A 313 -8.02 19.66 -37.27
CA SER A 313 -7.53 20.95 -37.74
C SER A 313 -6.03 20.99 -37.47
N LYS A 314 -5.28 21.03 -38.58
CA LYS A 314 -3.82 21.06 -38.62
C LYS A 314 -3.28 22.27 -37.84
N ASN A 315 -2.12 22.06 -37.21
CA ASN A 315 -1.16 23.05 -36.72
C ASN A 315 -1.56 23.83 -35.47
N ILE A 316 -1.24 23.30 -34.29
CA ILE A 316 -0.85 24.16 -33.16
C ILE A 316 0.40 23.53 -32.53
N VAL A 317 1.56 24.01 -32.97
CA VAL A 317 2.84 23.81 -32.28
C VAL A 317 2.83 24.79 -31.11
N LEU A 318 2.99 24.28 -29.88
CA LEU A 318 2.95 25.05 -28.62
C LEU A 318 3.94 26.23 -28.55
N GLU A 319 4.96 26.24 -29.41
CA GLU A 319 5.97 27.31 -29.49
C GLU A 319 5.36 28.67 -29.91
N ALA A 320 4.25 28.69 -30.65
CA ALA A 320 3.63 29.95 -31.08
C ALA A 320 2.87 30.68 -29.97
N TYR A 321 2.57 30.04 -28.84
CA TYR A 321 1.74 30.62 -27.78
C TYR A 321 2.54 31.30 -26.66
N PHE A 322 3.86 31.05 -26.58
CA PHE A 322 4.73 31.63 -25.55
C PHE A 322 5.65 32.76 -26.07
N GLU A 323 5.63 33.07 -27.37
CA GLU A 323 6.44 34.17 -27.94
C GLU A 323 5.69 35.51 -28.10
N GLU A 324 4.38 35.54 -27.86
CA GLU A 324 3.63 36.80 -27.75
C GLU A 324 2.84 36.80 -26.43
N HIS A 325 3.47 37.29 -25.35
CA HIS A 325 2.89 38.15 -24.30
C HIS A 325 3.89 38.41 -23.16
#